data_AF-A0A0Z8LYI0-F1
#
_entry.id   AF-A0A0Z8LYI0-F1
#
_cell.length_a   1.000
_cell.length_b   1.000
_cell.length_c   1.000
_cell.angle_alpha   90.00
_cell.angle_beta   90.00
_cell.angle_gamma   90.00
#
_symmetry.space_group_name_H-M   'P 1'
#
loop_
_entity.id
_entity.type
_entity.pdbx_description
1 polymer ?
#
loop_
_entity_poly.entity_id
_entity_poly.type
_entity_poly.pdbx_seq_one_letter_code
_entity_poly.pdbx_strand_id
1 'polypeptide(L)'
;MLLSKKNYYDVTNKENTKYWEEHFATHIEPLYGNELTNIISSIMLSNSNENVLNLSQKFSLAMMIVFQIIRVPKFLKGRFQNGEVIFDETIRELIQLMPMEFISKNIEVLEDLKRERKNLIKDITIELIAQHDMLDRLAKYIENRTWLFYVNNSEVPFVTSDNPVIMYNFTTNSINREDVGIGRRDTIIYYPLTSRVLLELLPQNDNCKHFDNFILGIGNEKLKFIKSLNTLQLLGSHSQVFMHPRYSFNESTFYHF
;
A
#
# COMPACT_ATOMS: atom_id res chain seq x y z
N MET A 1 -9.94 4.38 11.40
CA MET A 1 -11.01 3.68 10.63
C MET A 1 -10.40 2.43 10.02
N LEU A 2 -10.30 1.35 10.80
CA LEU A 2 -9.68 0.08 10.39
C LEU A 2 -10.54 -1.07 10.92
N LEU A 3 -11.58 -1.42 10.18
CA LEU A 3 -12.33 -2.65 10.40
C LEU A 3 -12.54 -3.34 9.06
N SER A 4 -11.45 -3.85 8.47
CA SER A 4 -11.58 -4.91 7.48
C SER A 4 -11.92 -6.19 8.25
N LYS A 5 -13.15 -6.69 8.12
CA LYS A 5 -13.50 -8.05 8.56
C LYS A 5 -12.54 -9.06 7.90
N LYS A 6 -11.52 -9.52 8.65
CA LYS A 6 -10.88 -10.84 8.62
C LYS A 6 -9.63 -10.83 9.52
N ASN A 7 -9.46 -11.91 10.27
CA ASN A 7 -8.37 -12.28 11.19
C ASN A 7 -7.01 -12.46 10.48
N TYR A 8 -6.68 -11.56 9.56
CA TYR A 8 -5.56 -11.70 8.64
C TYR A 8 -4.23 -11.63 9.40
N TYR A 9 -4.19 -10.71 10.37
CA TYR A 9 -3.08 -10.43 11.26
C TYR A 9 -3.06 -11.31 12.52
N ASP A 10 -4.13 -12.08 12.74
CA ASP A 10 -4.25 -12.87 13.95
C ASP A 10 -3.26 -14.02 13.95
N VAL A 11 -2.63 -14.20 15.11
CA VAL A 11 -1.66 -15.25 15.39
C VAL A 11 -2.04 -15.94 16.70
N THR A 12 -1.83 -17.25 16.79
CA THR A 12 -2.22 -18.04 17.98
C THR A 12 -1.03 -18.38 18.88
N ASN A 13 0.19 -18.03 18.46
CA ASN A 13 1.44 -18.28 19.16
C ASN A 13 1.88 -17.11 20.06
N LYS A 14 1.02 -16.09 20.26
CA LYS A 14 1.27 -14.94 21.14
C LYS A 14 0.13 -14.82 22.16
N GLU A 15 0.43 -14.23 23.33
CA GLU A 15 -0.58 -13.97 24.37
C GLU A 15 -1.75 -13.13 23.85
N ASN A 16 -1.44 -12.13 23.03
CA ASN A 16 -2.43 -11.33 22.34
C ASN A 16 -2.59 -11.78 20.88
N THR A 17 -3.75 -12.35 20.56
CA THR A 17 -4.08 -12.76 19.19
C THR A 17 -4.13 -11.60 18.20
N LYS A 18 -4.30 -10.36 18.68
CA LYS A 18 -4.32 -9.11 17.89
C LYS A 18 -3.00 -8.35 17.90
N TYR A 19 -1.91 -8.98 18.35
CA TYR A 19 -0.58 -8.37 18.47
C TYR A 19 -0.18 -7.52 17.25
N TRP A 20 -0.31 -8.05 16.04
CA TRP A 20 0.08 -7.34 14.83
C TRP A 20 -0.86 -6.19 14.46
N GLU A 21 -2.17 -6.31 14.72
CA GLU A 21 -3.11 -5.20 14.51
C GLU A 21 -2.78 -4.03 15.45
N GLU A 22 -2.48 -4.32 16.71
CA GLU A 22 -2.07 -3.31 17.70
C GLU A 22 -0.72 -2.69 17.37
N HIS A 23 0.24 -3.48 16.89
CA HIS A 23 1.53 -2.97 16.43
C HIS A 23 1.35 -1.91 15.33
N PHE A 24 0.51 -2.20 14.32
CA PHE A 24 0.20 -1.23 13.28
C PHE A 24 -0.57 -0.02 13.83
N ALA A 25 -1.54 -0.21 14.72
CA ALA A 25 -2.29 0.90 15.31
C ALA A 25 -1.38 1.86 16.11
N THR A 26 -0.39 1.34 16.82
CA THR A 26 0.47 2.14 17.70
C THR A 26 1.60 2.86 16.97
N HIS A 27 2.20 2.23 15.97
CA HIS A 27 3.39 2.79 15.30
C HIS A 27 3.03 3.52 14.00
N ILE A 28 1.89 3.18 13.37
CA ILE A 28 1.58 3.62 12.00
C ILE A 28 0.40 4.58 11.96
N GLU A 29 -0.69 4.33 12.69
CA GLU A 29 -1.84 5.26 12.71
C GLU A 29 -1.49 6.70 13.14
N PRO A 30 -0.52 6.95 14.05
CA PRO A 30 -0.13 8.32 14.40
C PRO A 30 0.30 9.17 13.19
N LEU A 31 0.86 8.54 12.14
CA LEU A 31 1.25 9.23 10.91
C LEU A 31 0.04 9.80 10.16
N TYR A 32 -1.13 9.17 10.25
CA TYR A 32 -2.34 9.58 9.51
C TYR A 32 -3.14 10.70 10.22
N GLY A 33 -2.72 11.13 11.40
CA GLY A 33 -3.38 12.19 12.16
C GLY A 33 -3.02 13.60 11.67
N ASN A 34 -2.33 14.35 12.52
CA ASN A 34 -1.98 15.75 12.24
C ASN A 34 -1.06 15.89 11.04
N GLU A 35 -0.15 14.93 10.81
CA GLU A 35 0.84 15.02 9.73
C GLU A 35 0.17 14.98 8.35
N LEU A 36 -0.73 14.01 8.10
CA LEU A 36 -1.50 13.97 6.85
C LEU A 36 -2.36 15.23 6.67
N THR A 37 -2.97 15.72 7.74
CA THR A 37 -3.77 16.96 7.73
C THR A 37 -2.91 18.17 7.35
N ASN A 38 -1.69 18.26 7.87
CA ASN A 38 -0.73 19.31 7.54
C ASN A 38 -0.29 19.21 6.07
N ILE A 39 0.00 18.00 5.57
CA ILE A 39 0.36 17.77 4.18
C ILE A 39 -0.78 18.21 3.24
N ILE A 40 -2.01 17.79 3.51
CA ILE A 40 -3.19 18.20 2.72
C ILE A 40 -3.36 19.72 2.77
N SER A 41 -3.16 20.35 3.93
CA SER A 41 -3.24 21.80 4.09
C SER A 41 -2.16 22.53 3.29
N SER A 42 -0.92 22.04 3.31
CA SER A 42 0.17 22.58 2.47
C SER A 42 -0.17 22.53 0.99
N ILE A 43 -0.78 21.43 0.52
CA ILE A 43 -1.23 21.31 -0.88
C ILE A 43 -2.35 22.32 -1.19
N MET A 44 -3.38 22.38 -0.34
CA MET A 44 -4.57 23.20 -0.61
C MET A 44 -4.35 24.71 -0.44
N LEU A 45 -3.42 25.12 0.42
CA LEU A 45 -3.13 26.53 0.74
C LEU A 45 -1.86 27.04 0.07
N SER A 46 -1.22 26.25 -0.80
CA SER A 46 -0.01 26.67 -1.48
C SER A 46 -0.28 27.88 -2.38
N ASN A 47 0.53 28.92 -2.25
CA ASN A 47 0.54 30.07 -3.17
C ASN A 47 1.37 29.81 -4.44
N SER A 48 2.05 28.66 -4.51
CA SER A 48 2.89 28.23 -5.61
C SER A 48 2.41 26.87 -6.11
N ASN A 49 2.49 26.66 -7.43
CA ASN A 49 2.25 25.33 -7.99
C ASN A 49 3.48 24.43 -7.89
N GLU A 50 4.64 24.95 -7.52
CA GLU A 50 5.91 24.22 -7.40
C GLU A 50 6.38 24.13 -5.95
N ASN A 51 7.17 23.09 -5.66
CA ASN A 51 7.81 22.86 -4.36
C ASN A 51 6.81 22.83 -3.20
N VAL A 52 5.67 22.18 -3.43
CA VAL A 52 4.48 22.21 -2.59
C VAL A 52 4.74 21.61 -1.21
N LEU A 53 5.43 20.47 -1.17
CA LEU A 53 5.81 19.80 0.06
C LEU A 53 7.30 19.97 0.35
N ASN A 54 7.65 20.15 1.61
CA ASN A 54 9.05 20.06 2.03
C ASN A 54 9.53 18.59 2.08
N LEU A 55 10.84 18.38 2.24
CA LEU A 55 11.44 17.04 2.26
C LEU A 55 10.85 16.15 3.37
N SER A 56 10.62 16.69 4.57
CA SER A 56 10.03 15.94 5.68
C SER A 56 8.60 15.48 5.35
N GLN A 57 7.80 16.36 4.76
CA GLN A 57 6.44 16.03 4.33
C GLN A 57 6.41 14.99 3.21
N LYS A 58 7.30 15.08 2.22
CA LYS A 58 7.44 14.05 1.18
C LYS A 58 7.82 12.70 1.79
N PHE A 59 8.78 12.67 2.72
CA PHE A 59 9.19 11.45 3.41
C PHE A 59 8.04 10.85 4.23
N SER A 60 7.35 11.66 5.05
CA SER A 60 6.18 11.24 5.82
C SER A 60 5.11 10.62 4.92
N LEU A 61 4.76 11.28 3.81
CA LEU A 61 3.76 10.78 2.86
C LEU A 61 4.26 9.52 2.13
N ALA A 62 5.54 9.42 1.81
CA ALA A 62 6.15 8.24 1.20
C ALA A 62 6.04 7.02 2.13
N MET A 63 6.34 7.20 3.42
CA MET A 63 6.14 6.17 4.44
C MET A 63 4.67 5.74 4.51
N MET A 64 3.74 6.69 4.58
CA MET A 64 2.30 6.39 4.57
C MET A 64 1.89 5.58 3.33
N ILE A 65 2.41 5.90 2.14
CA ILE A 65 2.12 5.16 0.90
C ILE A 65 2.64 3.72 0.99
N VAL A 66 3.89 3.54 1.42
CA VAL A 66 4.50 2.22 1.60
C VAL A 66 3.67 1.38 2.56
N PHE A 67 3.27 1.94 3.70
CA PHE A 67 2.42 1.26 4.66
C PHE A 67 1.10 0.82 4.06
N GLN A 68 0.41 1.70 3.34
CA GLN A 68 -0.84 1.36 2.67
C GLN A 68 -0.65 0.19 1.69
N ILE A 69 0.47 0.12 0.97
CA ILE A 69 0.73 -0.96 0.01
C ILE A 69 0.98 -2.30 0.72
N ILE A 70 1.86 -2.32 1.72
CA ILE A 70 2.33 -3.58 2.34
C ILE A 70 1.32 -4.20 3.31
N ARG A 71 0.41 -3.39 3.87
CA ARG A 71 -0.63 -3.84 4.83
C ARG A 71 -1.90 -4.39 4.16
N VAL A 72 -1.98 -4.44 2.83
CA VAL A 72 -3.21 -4.88 2.17
C VAL A 72 -3.22 -6.41 2.12
N PRO A 73 -4.34 -7.09 2.46
CA PRO A 73 -4.43 -8.55 2.41
C PRO A 73 -3.98 -9.16 1.07
N LYS A 74 -4.22 -8.48 -0.05
CA LYS A 74 -3.74 -8.89 -1.38
C LYS A 74 -2.21 -8.97 -1.46
N PHE A 75 -1.50 -8.03 -0.84
CA PHE A 75 -0.03 -8.04 -0.76
C PHE A 75 0.47 -9.17 0.13
N LEU A 76 -0.15 -9.35 1.30
CA LEU A 76 0.31 -10.34 2.26
C LEU A 76 -0.03 -11.78 1.80
N LYS A 77 -1.15 -12.00 1.09
CA LYS A 77 -1.63 -13.36 0.76
C LYS A 77 -0.61 -14.12 -0.06
N GLY A 78 -0.08 -13.49 -1.11
CA GLY A 78 0.96 -14.12 -1.92
C GLY A 78 2.28 -14.29 -1.18
N ARG A 79 2.58 -13.48 -0.15
CA ARG A 79 3.78 -13.69 0.69
C ARG A 79 3.62 -14.91 1.59
N PHE A 80 2.44 -15.09 2.20
CA PHE A 80 2.16 -16.26 3.01
C PHE A 80 2.14 -17.54 2.17
N GLN A 81 1.50 -17.51 1.00
CA GLN A 81 1.47 -18.66 0.08
C GLN A 81 2.87 -19.04 -0.41
N ASN A 82 3.67 -18.07 -0.86
CA ASN A 82 5.05 -18.35 -1.29
C ASN A 82 5.92 -18.78 -0.11
N GLY A 83 5.69 -18.23 1.09
CA GLY A 83 6.38 -18.61 2.32
C GLY A 83 6.12 -20.06 2.69
N GLU A 84 4.90 -20.58 2.51
CA GLU A 84 4.59 -22.00 2.76
C GLU A 84 5.38 -22.91 1.81
N VAL A 85 5.49 -22.53 0.53
CA VAL A 85 6.29 -23.30 -0.46
C VAL A 85 7.77 -23.31 -0.08
N ILE A 86 8.36 -22.14 0.20
CA ILE A 86 9.77 -22.01 0.59
C ILE A 86 10.06 -22.76 1.89
N PHE A 87 9.14 -22.69 2.86
CA PHE A 87 9.27 -23.42 4.13
C PHE A 87 9.31 -24.92 3.90
N ASP A 88 8.37 -25.46 3.12
CA ASP A 88 8.29 -26.89 2.84
C ASP A 88 9.50 -27.38 2.04
N GLU A 89 10.05 -26.56 1.13
CA GLU A 89 11.32 -26.83 0.44
C GLU A 89 12.50 -26.85 1.41
N THR A 90 12.64 -25.82 2.25
CA THR A 90 13.73 -25.70 3.22
C THR A 90 13.74 -26.87 4.21
N ILE A 91 12.58 -27.28 4.72
CA ILE A 91 12.48 -28.43 5.63
C ILE A 91 12.87 -29.73 4.93
N ARG A 92 12.46 -29.92 3.66
CA ARG A 92 12.84 -31.11 2.89
C ARG A 92 14.34 -31.17 2.64
N GLU A 93 14.96 -30.05 2.25
CA GLU A 93 16.41 -29.97 2.05
C GLU A 93 17.17 -30.23 3.35
N LEU A 94 16.73 -29.64 4.47
CA LEU A 94 17.33 -29.87 5.79
C LEU A 94 17.31 -31.36 6.16
N ILE A 95 16.17 -32.05 5.97
CA ILE A 95 16.04 -33.48 6.23
C ILE A 95 16.99 -34.31 5.35
N GLN A 96 17.20 -33.91 4.09
CA GLN A 96 18.11 -34.63 3.18
C GLN A 96 19.58 -34.43 3.52
N LEU A 97 19.94 -33.26 4.07
CA LEU A 97 21.32 -32.91 4.39
C LEU A 97 21.79 -33.42 5.77
N MET A 98 20.85 -33.76 6.67
CA MET A 98 21.16 -34.14 8.04
C MET A 98 21.29 -35.66 8.24
N PRO A 99 22.23 -36.13 9.07
CA PRO A 99 22.31 -37.55 9.44
C PRO A 99 21.02 -38.03 10.12
N MET A 100 20.62 -39.28 9.87
CA MET A 100 19.40 -39.85 10.43
C MET A 100 19.37 -39.82 11.97
N GLU A 101 20.51 -40.03 12.63
CA GLU A 101 20.57 -39.94 14.10
C GLU A 101 20.22 -38.54 14.62
N PHE A 102 20.62 -37.49 13.89
CA PHE A 102 20.27 -36.12 14.23
C PHE A 102 18.76 -35.89 14.08
N ILE A 103 18.17 -36.38 12.98
CA ILE A 103 16.74 -36.23 12.70
C ILE A 103 15.92 -36.95 13.76
N SER A 104 16.26 -38.21 14.07
CA SER A 104 15.55 -39.00 15.08
C SER A 104 15.60 -38.34 16.46
N LYS A 105 16.71 -37.72 16.84
CA LYS A 105 16.85 -37.00 18.11
C LYS A 105 16.03 -35.70 18.17
N ASN A 106 15.72 -35.09 17.02
CA ASN A 106 15.06 -33.79 16.94
C ASN A 106 13.68 -33.85 16.25
N ILE A 107 13.05 -35.02 16.19
CA ILE A 107 11.80 -35.20 15.44
C ILE A 107 10.65 -34.34 15.98
N GLU A 108 10.57 -34.17 17.30
CA GLU A 108 9.57 -33.30 17.94
C GLU A 108 9.73 -31.84 17.50
N VAL A 109 10.98 -31.35 17.39
CA VAL A 109 11.25 -29.99 16.90
C VAL A 109 10.77 -29.81 15.46
N LEU A 110 11.00 -30.81 14.60
CA LEU A 110 10.55 -30.76 13.20
C LEU A 110 9.02 -30.77 13.10
N GLU A 111 8.34 -31.56 13.92
CA GLU A 111 6.87 -31.60 13.96
C GLU A 111 6.28 -30.31 14.55
N ASP A 112 6.94 -29.73 15.55
CA ASP A 112 6.58 -28.42 16.11
C ASP A 112 6.71 -27.30 15.06
N LEU A 113 7.81 -27.29 14.32
CA LEU A 113 8.02 -26.35 13.21
C LEU A 113 6.94 -26.47 12.14
N LYS A 114 6.56 -27.70 11.76
CA LYS A 114 5.47 -27.93 10.79
C LYS A 114 4.12 -27.46 11.33
N ARG A 115 3.84 -27.70 12.62
CA ARG A 115 2.59 -27.28 13.26
C ARG A 115 2.49 -25.76 13.33
N GLU A 116 3.57 -25.08 13.68
CA GLU A 116 3.64 -23.62 13.78
C GLU A 116 3.91 -22.92 12.44
N ARG A 117 4.05 -23.68 11.34
CA ARG A 117 4.43 -23.17 10.00
C ARG A 117 3.70 -21.88 9.62
N LYS A 118 2.38 -21.84 9.76
CA LYS A 118 1.58 -20.67 9.39
C LYS A 118 1.85 -19.46 10.29
N ASN A 119 1.99 -19.67 11.59
CA ASN A 119 2.30 -18.60 12.54
C ASN A 119 3.73 -18.08 12.33
N LEU A 120 4.70 -18.97 12.12
CA LEU A 120 6.10 -18.61 11.83
C LEU A 120 6.21 -17.78 10.54
N ILE A 121 5.58 -18.21 9.46
CA ILE A 121 5.59 -17.47 8.19
C ILE A 121 4.95 -16.10 8.37
N LYS A 122 3.81 -16.02 9.08
CA LYS A 122 3.14 -14.76 9.37
C LYS A 122 4.04 -13.84 10.19
N ASP A 123 4.58 -14.33 11.31
CA ASP A 123 5.42 -13.56 12.21
C ASP A 123 6.65 -13.03 11.48
N ILE A 124 7.41 -13.89 10.80
CA ILE A 124 8.59 -13.47 10.03
C ILE A 124 8.20 -12.45 8.96
N THR A 125 7.13 -12.71 8.21
CA THR A 125 6.72 -11.81 7.11
C THR A 125 6.29 -10.45 7.65
N ILE A 126 5.45 -10.41 8.69
CA ILE A 126 4.90 -9.17 9.24
C ILE A 126 6.01 -8.39 9.96
N GLU A 127 6.88 -9.08 10.69
CA GLU A 127 8.04 -8.48 11.34
C GLU A 127 8.96 -7.81 10.32
N LEU A 128 9.31 -8.51 9.24
CA LEU A 128 10.18 -7.96 8.18
C LEU A 128 9.60 -6.72 7.49
N ILE A 129 8.28 -6.65 7.30
CA ILE A 129 7.65 -5.47 6.68
C ILE A 129 7.42 -4.34 7.68
N ALA A 130 7.39 -4.64 8.98
CA ALA A 130 7.30 -3.66 10.05
C ALA A 130 8.67 -3.07 10.45
N GLN A 131 9.78 -3.69 10.00
CA GLN A 131 11.12 -3.17 10.24
C GLN A 131 11.31 -1.79 9.62
N HIS A 132 11.75 -0.83 10.45
CA HIS A 132 11.96 0.56 10.06
C HIS A 132 12.91 0.68 8.84
N ASP A 133 14.01 -0.07 8.82
CA ASP A 133 14.97 -0.04 7.71
C ASP A 133 14.35 -0.47 6.36
N MET A 134 13.44 -1.46 6.39
CA MET A 134 12.75 -1.92 5.19
C MET A 134 11.78 -0.84 4.69
N LEU A 135 11.06 -0.21 5.61
CA LEU A 135 10.10 0.85 5.33
C LEU A 135 10.80 2.08 4.77
N ASP A 136 11.89 2.52 5.39
CA ASP A 136 12.72 3.63 4.92
C ASP A 136 13.26 3.38 3.51
N ARG A 137 13.74 2.16 3.25
CA ARG A 137 14.23 1.79 1.93
C ARG A 137 13.13 1.85 0.88
N LEU A 138 11.93 1.36 1.21
CA LEU A 138 10.78 1.44 0.31
C LEU A 138 10.31 2.89 0.12
N ALA A 139 10.32 3.71 1.16
CA ALA A 139 9.95 5.12 1.11
C ALA A 139 10.88 5.89 0.18
N LYS A 140 12.19 5.62 0.20
CA LYS A 140 13.14 6.21 -0.74
C LYS A 140 12.80 5.91 -2.22
N TYR A 141 12.29 4.71 -2.53
CA TYR A 141 11.81 4.42 -3.89
C TYR A 141 10.59 5.26 -4.27
N ILE A 142 9.72 5.57 -3.30
CA ILE A 142 8.56 6.45 -3.50
C ILE A 142 9.00 7.92 -3.64
N GLU A 143 9.92 8.39 -2.80
CA GLU A 143 10.44 9.76 -2.88
C GLU A 143 11.12 10.08 -4.21
N ASN A 144 11.84 9.10 -4.78
CA ASN A 144 12.55 9.23 -6.05
C ASN A 144 11.62 9.31 -7.28
N ARG A 145 10.32 9.08 -7.11
CA ARG A 145 9.31 9.27 -8.18
C ARG A 145 9.03 10.76 -8.41
N THR A 146 8.34 11.07 -9.49
CA THR A 146 7.84 12.43 -9.75
C THR A 146 6.47 12.57 -9.10
N TRP A 147 6.33 13.57 -8.23
CA TRP A 147 5.14 13.83 -7.42
C TRP A 147 4.25 14.89 -8.05
N LEU A 148 3.06 14.48 -8.48
CA LEU A 148 2.07 15.38 -9.05
C LEU A 148 0.81 15.37 -8.20
N PHE A 149 0.41 16.55 -7.75
CA PHE A 149 -0.80 16.75 -6.96
C PHE A 149 -1.89 17.32 -7.84
N TYR A 150 -3.08 16.72 -7.82
CA TYR A 150 -4.26 17.26 -8.48
C TYR A 150 -5.20 17.87 -7.46
N VAL A 151 -5.59 19.12 -7.70
CA VAL A 151 -6.65 19.81 -6.96
C VAL A 151 -7.91 19.83 -7.82
N ASN A 152 -8.88 19.02 -7.42
CA ASN A 152 -10.13 18.81 -8.13
C ASN A 152 -11.18 19.87 -7.77
N ASN A 153 -11.62 20.59 -8.80
CA ASN A 153 -12.68 21.59 -8.79
C ASN A 153 -13.87 21.17 -9.67
N SER A 154 -13.89 19.92 -10.13
CA SER A 154 -15.01 19.36 -10.90
C SER A 154 -16.18 18.96 -10.00
N GLU A 155 -17.30 18.63 -10.63
CA GLU A 155 -18.51 18.14 -9.95
C GLU A 155 -18.39 16.70 -9.42
N VAL A 156 -17.43 15.91 -9.94
CA VAL A 156 -17.22 14.51 -9.54
C VAL A 156 -16.03 14.44 -8.57
N PRO A 157 -16.21 13.95 -7.34
CA PRO A 157 -15.11 13.84 -6.38
C PRO A 157 -14.17 12.70 -6.74
N PHE A 158 -12.96 12.75 -6.21
CA PHE A 158 -12.17 11.53 -6.05
C PHE A 158 -12.79 10.64 -4.97
N VAL A 159 -12.84 9.33 -5.23
CA VAL A 159 -13.23 8.33 -4.24
C VAL A 159 -11.99 7.67 -3.65
N THR A 160 -12.11 7.13 -2.45
CA THR A 160 -11.06 6.32 -1.81
C THR A 160 -11.64 4.98 -1.40
N SER A 161 -10.83 4.06 -0.87
CA SER A 161 -11.28 2.72 -0.50
C SER A 161 -10.54 2.20 0.73
N ASP A 162 -10.87 0.98 1.14
CA ASP A 162 -10.08 0.24 2.14
C ASP A 162 -8.67 -0.14 1.66
N ASN A 163 -8.39 0.03 0.36
CA ASN A 163 -7.09 -0.02 -0.28
C ASN A 163 -6.82 1.28 -1.07
N PRO A 164 -6.54 2.40 -0.38
CA PRO A 164 -6.57 3.72 -0.98
C PRO A 164 -5.41 4.00 -1.94
N VAL A 165 -4.34 3.22 -1.89
CA VAL A 165 -3.18 3.37 -2.77
C VAL A 165 -3.25 2.34 -3.89
N ILE A 166 -3.46 2.83 -5.11
CA ILE A 166 -3.53 1.98 -6.31
C ILE A 166 -2.23 2.07 -7.07
N MET A 167 -1.65 0.91 -7.40
CA MET A 167 -0.58 0.81 -8.38
C MET A 167 -1.19 0.35 -9.71
N TYR A 168 -0.84 1.03 -10.79
CA TYR A 168 -1.36 0.78 -12.12
C TYR A 168 -0.20 0.65 -13.12
N ASN A 169 -0.16 -0.45 -13.85
CA ASN A 169 0.77 -0.65 -14.94
C ASN A 169 0.18 -0.08 -16.24
N PHE A 170 0.79 0.98 -16.77
CA PHE A 170 0.31 1.63 -18.00
C PHE A 170 0.71 0.92 -19.29
N THR A 171 1.63 -0.05 -19.21
CA THR A 171 2.03 -0.89 -20.36
C THR A 171 1.07 -2.07 -20.54
N THR A 172 0.68 -2.72 -19.44
CA THR A 172 -0.22 -3.89 -19.47
C THR A 172 -1.67 -3.56 -19.16
N ASN A 173 -1.98 -2.30 -18.81
CA ASN A 173 -3.30 -1.84 -18.39
C ASN A 173 -3.87 -2.65 -17.22
N SER A 174 -3.05 -2.88 -16.19
CA SER A 174 -3.35 -3.82 -15.10
C SER A 174 -3.07 -3.23 -13.73
N ILE A 175 -3.89 -3.65 -12.75
CA ILE A 175 -3.69 -3.42 -11.30
C ILE A 175 -3.38 -4.74 -10.56
N ASN A 176 -3.07 -5.79 -11.31
CA ASN A 176 -2.72 -7.08 -10.75
C ASN A 176 -1.31 -7.05 -10.18
N ARG A 177 -1.10 -7.86 -9.14
CA ARG A 177 0.12 -7.80 -8.32
C ARG A 177 1.37 -8.16 -9.12
N GLU A 178 1.25 -9.10 -10.03
CA GLU A 178 2.28 -9.59 -10.93
C GLU A 178 2.77 -8.52 -11.91
N ASP A 179 1.90 -7.55 -12.23
CA ASP A 179 2.17 -6.51 -13.21
C ASP A 179 2.70 -5.21 -12.58
N VAL A 180 2.52 -5.00 -11.28
CA VAL A 180 2.81 -3.73 -10.60
C VAL A 180 3.89 -3.84 -9.53
N GLY A 181 4.54 -2.71 -9.21
CA GLY A 181 5.48 -2.66 -8.09
C GLY A 181 6.10 -1.29 -7.84
N ILE A 182 6.46 -1.04 -6.57
CA ILE A 182 6.98 0.24 -6.08
C ILE A 182 8.19 0.74 -6.87
N GLY A 183 9.10 -0.16 -7.28
CA GLY A 183 10.31 0.19 -8.03
C GLY A 183 10.18 0.11 -9.55
N ARG A 184 9.02 -0.28 -10.09
CA ARG A 184 8.87 -0.52 -11.53
C ARG A 184 8.72 0.80 -12.30
N ARG A 185 9.35 0.87 -13.48
CA ARG A 185 9.30 2.03 -14.38
C ARG A 185 8.02 2.13 -15.21
N ASP A 186 7.24 1.06 -15.27
CA ASP A 186 5.95 0.99 -15.96
C ASP A 186 4.75 1.13 -15.00
N THR A 187 4.99 1.46 -13.73
CA THR A 187 3.96 1.59 -12.70
C THR A 187 3.76 3.04 -12.30
N ILE A 188 2.51 3.51 -12.36
CA ILE A 188 2.04 4.75 -11.74
C ILE A 188 1.37 4.42 -10.41
N ILE A 189 1.49 5.29 -9.41
CA ILE A 189 0.81 5.15 -8.12
C ILE A 189 -0.18 6.28 -7.94
N TYR A 190 -1.44 5.94 -7.67
CA TYR A 190 -2.51 6.88 -7.37
C TYR A 190 -2.90 6.78 -5.90
N TYR A 191 -2.97 7.92 -5.23
CA TYR A 191 -3.41 8.00 -3.83
C TYR A 191 -4.35 9.19 -3.62
N PRO A 192 -5.67 8.97 -3.62
CA PRO A 192 -6.66 9.96 -3.24
C PRO A 192 -6.53 10.29 -1.76
N LEU A 193 -5.92 11.44 -1.45
CA LEU A 193 -5.74 11.93 -0.08
C LEU A 193 -7.06 12.47 0.49
N THR A 194 -7.87 13.08 -0.38
CA THR A 194 -9.22 13.54 -0.06
C THR A 194 -10.12 13.44 -1.29
N SER A 195 -11.41 13.80 -1.15
CA SER A 195 -12.31 13.95 -2.31
C SER A 195 -11.87 15.02 -3.31
N ARG A 196 -10.94 15.91 -2.92
CA ARG A 196 -10.44 17.01 -3.74
C ARG A 196 -8.97 16.89 -4.13
N VAL A 197 -8.18 16.12 -3.39
CA VAL A 197 -6.73 16.03 -3.57
C VAL A 197 -6.35 14.60 -3.93
N LEU A 198 -5.71 14.46 -5.08
CA LEU A 198 -5.09 13.22 -5.53
C LEU A 198 -3.58 13.42 -5.63
N LEU A 199 -2.82 12.46 -5.13
CA LEU A 199 -1.41 12.30 -5.49
C LEU A 199 -1.30 11.28 -6.63
N GLU A 200 -0.59 11.64 -7.69
CA GLU A 200 -0.07 10.75 -8.71
C GLU A 200 1.46 10.71 -8.61
N LEU A 201 2.02 9.51 -8.51
CA LEU A 201 3.46 9.28 -8.58
C LEU A 201 3.82 8.65 -9.90
N LEU A 202 4.41 9.45 -10.78
CA LEU A 202 4.92 8.98 -12.06
C LEU A 202 6.27 8.26 -11.86
N PRO A 203 6.60 7.27 -12.68
CA PRO A 203 7.94 6.72 -12.73
C PRO A 203 8.98 7.83 -12.88
N GLN A 204 10.15 7.64 -12.27
CA GLN A 204 11.26 8.57 -12.46
C GLN A 204 11.65 8.60 -13.94
N ASN A 205 11.38 9.74 -14.57
CA ASN A 205 11.71 10.02 -15.96
C ASN A 205 12.19 11.47 -16.05
N ASP A 206 13.32 11.71 -16.70
CA ASP A 206 13.87 13.06 -16.87
C ASP A 206 12.89 14.01 -17.54
N ASN A 207 12.03 13.49 -18.42
CA ASN A 207 11.00 14.28 -19.09
C ASN A 207 9.91 14.79 -18.14
N CYS A 208 9.71 14.17 -16.98
CA CYS A 208 8.67 14.54 -16.02
C CYS A 208 9.23 15.26 -14.78
N LYS A 209 10.56 15.39 -14.65
CA LYS A 209 11.19 15.99 -13.46
C LYS A 209 10.74 17.42 -13.17
N HIS A 210 10.42 18.20 -14.20
CA HIS A 210 9.93 19.58 -14.04
C HIS A 210 8.53 19.66 -13.41
N PHE A 211 7.79 18.54 -13.39
CA PHE A 211 6.52 18.41 -12.68
C PHE A 211 6.68 17.78 -11.29
N ASP A 212 7.90 17.54 -10.81
CA ASP A 212 8.06 17.01 -9.45
C ASP A 212 7.61 18.05 -8.42
N ASN A 213 6.88 17.56 -7.42
CA ASN A 213 6.35 18.36 -6.32
C ASN A 213 5.45 19.51 -6.83
N PHE A 214 4.61 19.21 -7.82
CA PHE A 214 3.81 20.20 -8.55
C PHE A 214 2.29 20.04 -8.31
N ILE A 215 1.54 21.13 -8.27
CA ILE A 215 0.06 21.14 -8.23
C ILE A 215 -0.53 21.47 -9.60
N LEU A 216 -1.49 20.65 -10.03
CA LEU A 216 -2.38 20.92 -11.17
C LEU A 216 -3.83 21.05 -10.70
N GLY A 217 -4.44 22.20 -10.97
CA GLY A 217 -5.88 22.36 -10.86
C GLY A 217 -6.60 21.66 -12.02
N ILE A 218 -7.64 20.89 -11.73
CA ILE A 218 -8.48 20.23 -12.74
C ILE A 218 -9.96 20.51 -12.49
N GLY A 219 -10.72 20.63 -13.57
CA GLY A 219 -12.17 20.86 -13.57
C GLY A 219 -12.94 19.82 -14.38
N ASN A 220 -14.13 20.20 -14.83
CA ASN A 220 -15.04 19.30 -15.56
C ASN A 220 -14.46 18.82 -16.90
N GLU A 221 -13.46 19.50 -17.45
CA GLU A 221 -12.72 19.07 -18.65
C GLU A 221 -11.92 17.78 -18.43
N LYS A 222 -11.65 17.40 -17.17
CA LYS A 222 -10.93 16.16 -16.80
C LYS A 222 -11.84 15.08 -16.21
N LEU A 223 -13.17 15.16 -16.39
CA LEU A 223 -14.09 14.16 -15.84
C LEU A 223 -13.73 12.72 -16.22
N LYS A 224 -13.32 12.46 -17.48
CA LYS A 224 -12.92 11.11 -17.92
C LYS A 224 -11.77 10.55 -17.06
N PHE A 225 -10.76 11.37 -16.79
CA PHE A 225 -9.62 10.99 -15.94
C PHE A 225 -10.07 10.67 -14.51
N ILE A 226 -10.87 11.54 -13.90
CA ILE A 226 -11.39 11.35 -12.53
C ILE A 226 -12.21 10.06 -12.44
N LYS A 227 -13.09 9.82 -13.42
CA LYS A 227 -13.94 8.62 -13.49
C LYS A 227 -13.13 7.35 -13.69
N SER A 228 -12.11 7.37 -14.56
CA SER A 228 -11.17 6.25 -14.72
C SER A 228 -10.46 5.91 -13.41
N LEU A 229 -9.99 6.92 -12.67
CA LEU A 229 -9.35 6.71 -11.37
C LEU A 229 -10.31 6.16 -10.32
N ASN A 230 -11.54 6.67 -10.28
CA ASN A 230 -12.56 6.15 -9.37
C ASN A 230 -12.88 4.68 -9.70
N THR A 231 -12.95 4.31 -10.98
CA THR A 231 -13.09 2.91 -11.41
C THR A 231 -11.91 2.06 -10.95
N LEU A 232 -10.66 2.56 -11.06
CA LEU A 232 -9.49 1.85 -10.54
C LEU A 232 -9.56 1.65 -9.01
N GLN A 233 -10.06 2.64 -8.27
CA GLN A 233 -10.28 2.51 -6.82
C GLN A 233 -11.33 1.46 -6.48
N LEU A 234 -12.42 1.41 -7.25
CA LEU A 234 -13.45 0.37 -7.08
C LEU A 234 -12.87 -1.02 -7.33
N LEU A 235 -12.15 -1.21 -8.44
CA LEU A 235 -11.52 -2.48 -8.81
C LEU A 235 -10.40 -2.89 -7.84
N GLY A 236 -9.70 -1.92 -7.28
CA GLY A 236 -8.61 -2.13 -6.33
C GLY A 236 -9.06 -2.34 -4.88
N SER A 237 -10.31 -2.01 -4.55
CA SER A 237 -10.87 -2.17 -3.20
C SER A 237 -10.95 -3.64 -2.78
N HIS A 238 -10.81 -3.90 -1.48
CA HIS A 238 -10.99 -5.24 -0.94
C HIS A 238 -12.47 -5.52 -0.63
N SER A 239 -13.16 -4.56 -0.03
CA SER A 239 -14.54 -4.72 0.45
C SER A 239 -15.34 -3.41 0.43
N GLN A 240 -14.70 -2.27 0.62
CA GLN A 240 -15.41 -0.99 0.76
C GLN A 240 -14.75 0.14 -0.04
N VAL A 241 -15.60 0.97 -0.64
CA VAL A 241 -15.24 2.25 -1.25
C VAL A 241 -15.92 3.36 -0.45
N PHE A 242 -15.20 4.45 -0.22
CA PHE A 242 -15.64 5.60 0.57
C PHE A 242 -15.72 6.85 -0.30
N MET A 243 -16.75 7.64 -0.06
CA MET A 243 -16.97 8.93 -0.70
C MET A 243 -17.37 9.95 0.37
N HIS A 244 -16.97 11.20 0.16
CA HIS A 244 -17.33 12.27 1.10
C HIS A 244 -18.86 12.45 1.14
N PRO A 245 -19.50 12.58 2.33
CA PRO A 245 -20.97 12.52 2.48
C PRO A 245 -21.78 13.55 1.68
N ARG A 246 -21.13 14.63 1.23
CA ARG A 246 -21.75 15.66 0.37
C ARG A 246 -22.00 15.18 -1.06
N TYR A 247 -21.47 14.04 -1.45
CA TYR A 247 -21.64 13.44 -2.77
C TYR A 247 -22.38 12.11 -2.66
N SER A 248 -23.17 11.76 -3.68
CA SER A 248 -23.90 10.49 -3.75
C SER A 248 -23.17 9.47 -4.62
N PHE A 249 -23.21 8.21 -4.21
CA PHE A 249 -22.81 7.09 -5.06
C PHE A 249 -23.88 6.89 -6.15
N ASN A 250 -23.57 7.28 -7.37
CA ASN A 250 -24.39 6.97 -8.54
C ASN A 250 -23.48 6.45 -9.67
N GLU A 251 -24.09 5.90 -10.72
CA GLU A 251 -23.37 5.48 -11.94
C GLU A 251 -22.62 6.65 -12.60
N SER A 252 -22.89 7.91 -12.25
CA SER A 252 -22.12 9.03 -12.78
C SER A 252 -20.77 9.27 -12.09
N THR A 253 -20.48 8.56 -10.99
CA THR A 253 -19.19 8.68 -10.28
C THR A 253 -18.13 7.72 -10.81
N PHE A 254 -18.54 6.68 -11.53
CA PHE A 254 -17.70 5.63 -12.13
C PHE A 254 -18.09 5.50 -13.60
N TYR A 255 -17.17 5.23 -14.54
CA TYR A 255 -17.58 5.05 -15.94
C TYR A 255 -16.84 3.95 -16.68
N HIS A 256 -17.51 3.53 -17.75
CA HIS A 256 -17.17 2.60 -18.82
C HIS A 256 -15.78 2.83 -19.42
N PHE A 257 -15.05 1.72 -19.56
CA PHE A 257 -13.80 1.60 -20.33
C PHE A 257 -13.95 2.13 -21.75
#